data_AF-A0A8T5TBS7-F1
#
_entry.id   AF-A0A8T5TBS7-F1
#
_cell.length_a   1.000
_cell.length_b   1.000
_cell.length_c   1.000
_cell.angle_alpha   90.00
_cell.angle_beta   90.00
_cell.angle_gamma   90.00
#
_symmetry.space_group_name_H-M   'P 1'
#
loop_
_entity.id
_entity.type
_entity.pdbx_description
1 polymer ?
#
loop_
_entity_poly.entity_id
_entity_poly.type
_entity_poly.pdbx_seq_one_letter_code
_entity_poly.pdbx_strand_id
1 'polypeptide(L)'
;LEIFNVFSIEPLHTSIENNSTDDLILSFRLINETDTNRNPMEVTKSELSIMILGEAVAQEDYYVNYDDGFNNVIISSQAIRFNDFELILDISKSNFKSSYIDEKLETTFDVVINQVTPTTPPPGTELPPYLIGIIIGGAIGFIGLVSVIAVVGSRKGRKRETIVDVSRSSDYVSLFENVLTLRKLLFIENESSLPVFEYDIAYSNTVDTALISGFLSVVASMGEQIGGIGTGGIKKLEYRNFVVNTAAAEKYSVFLFSSKEITNIIAAQLFDLMMWFEFTFSFEGTWNGKMEPFVTKTKIIQDKIAESLYLWIFFPLVFDVKKQKEIKKLKDVNSRVVDFIAKSGSVTISSLITKYKNVDLDDILRTVFTLVNKGFLLRQRFV
;
A
#
# COMPACT_ATOMS: atom_id res chain seq x y z
N LEU A 1 -7.80 -42.49 28.82
CA LEU A 1 -7.43 -42.57 27.40
C LEU A 1 -7.72 -41.20 26.82
N GLU A 2 -6.71 -40.35 26.73
CA GLU A 2 -6.82 -39.09 26.00
C GLU A 2 -6.88 -39.45 24.51
N ILE A 3 -8.02 -39.18 23.88
CA ILE A 3 -8.17 -39.35 22.43
C ILE A 3 -7.64 -38.06 21.82
N PHE A 4 -6.48 -38.15 21.17
CA PHE A 4 -5.85 -37.03 20.48
C PHE A 4 -6.27 -37.03 19.03
N ASN A 5 -6.68 -35.86 18.51
CA ASN A 5 -7.12 -35.73 17.12
C ASN A 5 -5.94 -35.86 16.16
N VAL A 6 -6.10 -36.70 15.13
CA VAL A 6 -5.15 -36.89 14.03
C VAL A 6 -5.74 -36.21 12.80
N PHE A 7 -4.96 -35.40 12.10
CA PHE A 7 -5.43 -34.65 10.94
C PHE A 7 -4.67 -35.05 9.67
N SER A 8 -5.34 -34.99 8.52
CA SER A 8 -4.74 -35.20 7.20
C SER A 8 -5.17 -34.09 6.23
N ILE A 9 -4.30 -33.79 5.26
CA ILE A 9 -4.61 -32.89 4.15
C ILE A 9 -4.74 -33.72 2.87
N GLU A 10 -5.89 -33.64 2.23
CA GLU A 10 -6.14 -34.29 0.94
C GLU A 10 -6.29 -33.20 -0.16
N PRO A 11 -5.30 -33.00 -1.05
CA PRO A 11 -5.45 -32.07 -2.16
C PRO A 11 -6.56 -32.52 -3.13
N LEU A 12 -7.29 -31.56 -3.69
CA LEU A 12 -8.26 -31.83 -4.76
C LEU A 12 -7.57 -32.16 -6.10
N HIS A 13 -6.44 -31.52 -6.37
CA HIS A 13 -5.63 -31.70 -7.58
C HIS A 13 -4.16 -31.91 -7.22
N THR A 14 -3.44 -32.68 -8.05
CA THR A 14 -2.00 -32.93 -7.88
C THR A 14 -1.12 -31.77 -8.34
N SER A 15 -1.71 -30.71 -8.88
CA SER A 15 -1.01 -29.52 -9.40
C SER A 15 -1.86 -28.26 -9.14
N ILE A 16 -1.21 -27.13 -8.90
CA ILE A 16 -1.83 -25.82 -8.67
C ILE A 16 -2.13 -25.15 -10.02
N GLU A 17 -3.34 -24.59 -10.19
CA GLU A 17 -3.75 -23.92 -11.43
C GLU A 17 -3.73 -22.39 -11.27
N ASN A 18 -3.35 -21.69 -12.35
CA ASN A 18 -3.56 -20.25 -12.47
C ASN A 18 -5.03 -19.97 -12.81
N ASN A 19 -5.62 -19.00 -12.14
CA ASN A 19 -6.92 -18.47 -12.55
C ASN A 19 -6.77 -17.46 -13.71
N SER A 20 -7.90 -16.91 -14.19
CA SER A 20 -7.90 -15.91 -15.27
C SER A 20 -7.25 -14.56 -14.92
N THR A 21 -6.79 -14.38 -13.67
CA THR A 21 -6.07 -13.20 -13.17
C THR A 21 -4.63 -13.53 -12.79
N ASP A 22 -4.11 -14.70 -13.21
CA ASP A 22 -2.77 -15.22 -12.93
C ASP A 22 -2.48 -15.51 -11.43
N ASP A 23 -3.51 -15.52 -10.57
CA ASP A 23 -3.38 -15.91 -9.17
C ASP A 23 -3.39 -17.44 -9.05
N LEU A 24 -2.66 -17.96 -8.06
CA LEU A 24 -2.62 -19.40 -7.79
C LEU A 24 -3.79 -19.83 -6.91
N ILE A 25 -4.50 -20.87 -7.35
CA ILE A 25 -5.58 -21.47 -6.56
C ILE A 25 -5.15 -22.86 -6.10
N LEU A 26 -5.08 -23.04 -4.78
CA LEU A 26 -4.85 -24.31 -4.12
C LEU A 26 -6.11 -24.74 -3.38
N SER A 27 -6.60 -25.94 -3.69
CA SER A 27 -7.81 -26.48 -3.07
C SER A 27 -7.49 -27.80 -2.36
N PHE A 28 -7.82 -27.90 -1.07
CA PHE A 28 -7.59 -29.11 -0.28
C PHE A 28 -8.69 -29.33 0.77
N ARG A 29 -8.81 -30.58 1.24
CA ARG A 29 -9.63 -30.94 2.40
C ARG A 29 -8.73 -31.14 3.61
N LEU A 30 -9.11 -30.55 4.74
CA LEU A 30 -8.54 -30.89 6.04
C LEU A 30 -9.47 -31.88 6.74
N ILE A 31 -9.03 -33.10 6.99
CA ILE A 31 -9.86 -34.16 7.59
C ILE A 31 -9.34 -34.46 9.00
N ASN A 32 -10.25 -34.58 9.97
CA ASN A 32 -9.93 -35.18 11.26
C ASN A 32 -10.13 -36.70 11.17
N GLU A 33 -9.05 -37.46 11.12
CA GLU A 33 -9.03 -38.92 11.02
C GLU A 33 -9.58 -39.61 12.28
N THR A 34 -9.74 -38.87 13.37
CA THR A 34 -10.37 -39.40 14.60
C THR A 34 -11.88 -39.22 14.63
N ASP A 35 -12.46 -38.43 13.71
CA ASP A 35 -13.90 -38.42 13.48
C ASP A 35 -14.27 -39.64 12.61
N THR A 36 -15.10 -40.53 13.15
CA THR A 36 -15.64 -41.70 12.43
C THR A 36 -16.33 -41.36 11.11
N ASN A 37 -16.81 -40.11 10.95
CA ASN A 37 -17.45 -39.66 9.72
C ASN A 37 -16.50 -38.95 8.74
N ARG A 38 -15.21 -38.76 9.10
CA ARG A 38 -14.17 -38.06 8.31
C ARG A 38 -14.68 -36.75 7.68
N ASN A 39 -15.45 -35.97 8.44
CA ASN A 39 -16.01 -34.73 7.91
C ASN A 39 -14.90 -33.71 7.63
N PRO A 40 -14.95 -33.00 6.49
CA PRO A 40 -13.98 -31.94 6.20
C PRO A 40 -14.15 -30.75 7.15
N MET A 41 -13.02 -30.12 7.47
CA MET A 41 -12.95 -29.00 8.39
C MET A 41 -12.52 -27.72 7.69
N GLU A 42 -13.16 -26.62 8.08
CA GLU A 42 -12.79 -25.26 7.67
C GLU A 42 -11.46 -24.84 8.31
N VAL A 43 -10.59 -24.21 7.53
CA VAL A 43 -9.36 -23.57 7.96
C VAL A 43 -9.53 -22.06 7.80
N THR A 44 -9.37 -21.32 8.87
CA THR A 44 -9.42 -19.85 8.80
C THR A 44 -8.06 -19.28 8.43
N LYS A 45 -8.06 -18.06 7.88
CA LYS A 45 -6.84 -17.35 7.50
C LYS A 45 -5.84 -17.17 8.65
N SER A 46 -6.32 -17.02 9.89
CA SER A 46 -5.46 -16.92 11.08
C SER A 46 -4.85 -18.24 11.51
N GLU A 47 -5.41 -19.37 11.06
CA GLU A 47 -4.96 -20.73 11.37
C GLU A 47 -4.01 -21.27 10.30
N LEU A 48 -3.84 -20.58 9.18
CA LEU A 48 -2.99 -20.97 8.06
C LEU A 48 -1.74 -20.08 7.98
N SER A 49 -0.61 -20.70 7.69
CA SER A 49 0.60 -20.05 7.21
C SER A 49 1.06 -20.78 5.95
N ILE A 50 1.52 -20.03 4.96
CA ILE A 50 1.96 -20.55 3.67
C ILE A 50 3.42 -20.17 3.53
N MET A 51 4.26 -21.11 3.15
CA MET A 51 5.64 -20.83 2.76
C MET A 51 5.88 -21.22 1.31
N ILE A 52 6.60 -20.35 0.60
CA ILE A 52 7.06 -20.57 -0.77
C ILE A 52 8.57 -20.43 -0.73
N LEU A 53 9.31 -21.46 -1.15
CA LEU A 53 10.79 -21.48 -1.12
C LEU A 53 11.39 -21.20 0.27
N GLY A 54 10.67 -21.57 1.34
CA GLY A 54 11.10 -21.34 2.72
C GLY A 54 10.80 -19.93 3.27
N GLU A 55 10.19 -19.04 2.49
CA GLU A 55 9.72 -17.73 2.95
C GLU A 55 8.22 -17.74 3.22
N ALA A 56 7.79 -17.12 4.32
CA ALA A 56 6.38 -17.01 4.67
C ALA A 56 5.67 -15.99 3.77
N VAL A 57 4.59 -16.40 3.12
CA VAL A 57 3.70 -15.52 2.36
C VAL A 57 2.94 -14.64 3.36
N ALA A 58 2.96 -13.32 3.15
CA ALA A 58 2.28 -12.38 4.02
C ALA A 58 0.78 -12.65 4.01
N GLN A 59 0.11 -12.47 5.16
CA GLN A 59 -1.31 -12.81 5.25
C GLN A 59 -2.15 -11.99 4.27
N GLU A 60 -1.82 -10.73 4.03
CA GLU A 60 -2.46 -9.87 3.02
C GLU A 60 -2.42 -10.43 1.59
N ASP A 61 -1.46 -11.27 1.28
CA ASP A 61 -1.19 -11.76 -0.08
C ASP A 61 -1.92 -13.06 -0.43
N TYR A 62 -2.70 -13.61 0.52
CA TYR A 62 -3.59 -14.73 0.22
C TYR A 62 -4.94 -14.64 0.92
N TYR A 63 -5.91 -15.34 0.34
CA TYR A 63 -7.26 -15.47 0.86
C TYR A 63 -7.59 -16.94 1.07
N VAL A 64 -8.35 -17.24 2.12
CA VAL A 64 -8.83 -18.59 2.41
C VAL A 64 -10.35 -18.55 2.41
N ASN A 65 -10.97 -19.37 1.57
CA ASN A 65 -12.42 -19.53 1.52
C ASN A 65 -12.78 -21.00 1.71
N TYR A 66 -13.76 -21.29 2.56
CA TYR A 66 -14.28 -22.64 2.74
C TYR A 66 -15.61 -22.80 1.98
N ASP A 67 -15.63 -23.68 1.00
CA ASP A 67 -16.82 -23.94 0.18
C ASP A 67 -16.92 -25.42 -0.17
N ASP A 68 -18.13 -25.97 -0.10
CA ASP A 68 -18.48 -27.36 -0.41
C ASP A 68 -17.53 -28.44 0.19
N GLY A 69 -17.04 -28.21 1.41
CA GLY A 69 -16.12 -29.13 2.09
C GLY A 69 -14.64 -28.97 1.73
N PHE A 70 -14.27 -27.92 0.99
CA PHE A 70 -12.90 -27.63 0.59
C PHE A 70 -12.42 -26.28 1.10
N ASN A 71 -11.16 -26.23 1.51
CA ASN A 71 -10.43 -24.99 1.75
C ASN A 71 -9.77 -24.57 0.44
N ASN A 72 -10.21 -23.44 -0.10
CA ASN A 72 -9.66 -22.81 -1.29
C ASN A 72 -8.76 -21.66 -0.86
N VAL A 73 -7.47 -21.81 -1.10
CA VAL A 73 -6.44 -20.83 -0.82
C VAL A 73 -6.05 -20.16 -2.12
N ILE A 74 -6.30 -18.86 -2.21
CA ILE A 74 -6.00 -18.04 -3.39
C ILE A 74 -4.81 -17.17 -3.04
N ILE A 75 -3.68 -17.38 -3.70
CA ILE A 75 -2.44 -16.62 -3.48
C ILE A 75 -2.29 -15.63 -4.64
N SER A 76 -2.19 -14.35 -4.30
CA SER A 76 -2.08 -13.25 -5.26
C SER A 76 -0.87 -13.42 -6.17
N SER A 77 -1.06 -13.24 -7.47
CA SER A 77 -0.02 -13.22 -8.51
C SER A 77 1.16 -12.28 -8.16
N GLN A 78 0.93 -11.23 -7.38
CA GLN A 78 2.00 -10.31 -6.93
C GLN A 78 2.99 -10.96 -5.96
N ALA A 79 2.57 -12.02 -5.25
CA ALA A 79 3.39 -12.79 -4.32
C ALA A 79 4.19 -13.91 -5.01
N ILE A 80 3.97 -14.15 -6.31
CA ILE A 80 4.54 -15.29 -7.03
C ILE A 80 5.32 -14.78 -8.24
N ARG A 81 6.65 -14.84 -8.19
CA ARG A 81 7.54 -14.42 -9.29
C ARG A 81 8.30 -15.56 -9.96
N PHE A 82 7.92 -16.81 -9.72
CA PHE A 82 8.77 -17.97 -9.99
C PHE A 82 8.05 -19.02 -10.85
N ASN A 83 8.83 -19.71 -11.69
CA ASN A 83 8.32 -20.67 -12.67
C ASN A 83 8.17 -22.11 -12.13
N ASP A 84 8.91 -22.49 -11.08
CA ASP A 84 8.82 -23.78 -10.36
C ASP A 84 9.21 -23.56 -8.89
N PHE A 85 8.43 -24.07 -7.93
CA PHE A 85 8.76 -23.95 -6.50
C PHE A 85 8.02 -24.97 -5.63
N GLU A 86 8.54 -25.19 -4.42
CA GLU A 86 7.90 -25.97 -3.37
C GLU A 86 6.98 -25.07 -2.53
N LEU A 87 5.72 -25.47 -2.39
CA LEU A 87 4.76 -24.81 -1.52
C LEU A 87 4.50 -25.67 -0.28
N ILE A 88 4.71 -25.07 0.90
CA ILE A 88 4.49 -25.71 2.19
C ILE A 88 3.33 -25.00 2.90
N LEU A 89 2.29 -25.75 3.26
CA LEU A 89 1.23 -25.27 4.14
C LEU A 89 1.54 -25.64 5.58
N ASP A 90 1.40 -24.69 6.50
CA ASP A 90 1.45 -24.89 7.94
C ASP A 90 0.10 -24.50 8.54
N ILE A 91 -0.59 -25.45 9.17
CA ILE A 91 -1.93 -25.25 9.73
C ILE A 91 -1.87 -25.41 11.25
N SER A 92 -2.18 -24.34 11.97
CA SER A 92 -2.26 -24.30 13.42
C SER A 92 -3.72 -24.15 13.88
N LYS A 93 -4.27 -25.16 14.57
CA LYS A 93 -5.66 -25.15 15.05
C LYS A 93 -5.75 -25.45 16.54
N SER A 94 -6.62 -24.73 17.25
CA SER A 94 -6.83 -24.96 18.69
C SER A 94 -7.38 -26.39 18.92
N ASN A 95 -6.83 -27.08 19.93
CA ASN A 95 -6.98 -28.53 20.20
C ASN A 95 -6.11 -29.49 19.34
N PHE A 96 -5.10 -28.97 18.63
CA PHE A 96 -3.88 -29.75 18.34
C PHE A 96 -3.09 -29.93 19.65
N LYS A 97 -3.25 -31.05 20.34
CA LYS A 97 -2.34 -31.52 21.41
C LYS A 97 -2.41 -33.05 21.39
N SER A 98 -1.37 -33.86 21.54
CA SER A 98 0.09 -33.69 21.48
C SER A 98 0.73 -35.09 21.70
N SER A 99 1.65 -35.53 20.83
CA SER A 99 2.86 -36.36 21.08
C SER A 99 3.19 -37.12 19.78
N TYR A 100 4.25 -36.87 19.04
CA TYR A 100 5.67 -36.68 19.42
C TYR A 100 6.29 -35.43 18.72
N ILE A 101 7.39 -34.94 19.31
CA ILE A 101 8.45 -34.05 18.78
C ILE A 101 8.17 -33.37 17.42
N ASP A 102 7.96 -32.04 17.43
CA ASP A 102 7.97 -31.15 16.26
C ASP A 102 7.18 -31.64 15.02
N GLU A 103 5.87 -31.83 15.13
CA GLU A 103 5.03 -32.20 13.99
C GLU A 103 4.13 -31.04 13.55
N LYS A 104 4.77 -30.13 12.83
CA LYS A 104 4.14 -29.29 11.79
C LYS A 104 3.56 -30.23 10.73
N LEU A 105 2.30 -30.04 10.34
CA LEU A 105 1.72 -30.85 9.27
C LEU A 105 2.17 -30.27 7.92
N GLU A 106 3.43 -30.51 7.55
CA GLU A 106 3.98 -30.08 6.27
C GLU A 106 3.48 -31.02 5.17
N THR A 107 2.73 -30.46 4.23
CA THR A 107 2.45 -31.13 2.96
C THR A 107 3.07 -30.30 1.86
N THR A 108 3.85 -30.97 1.01
CA THR A 108 4.50 -30.37 -0.15
C THR A 108 3.60 -30.55 -1.35
N PHE A 109 3.36 -29.46 -2.09
CA PHE A 109 2.72 -29.51 -3.40
C PHE A 109 3.76 -29.18 -4.48
N ASP A 110 3.90 -30.08 -5.46
CA ASP A 110 4.66 -29.79 -6.68
C ASP A 110 3.83 -28.84 -7.56
N VAL A 111 4.38 -27.66 -7.81
CA VAL A 111 3.75 -26.68 -8.70
C VAL A 111 4.26 -26.92 -10.12
N VAL A 112 3.40 -27.43 -11.00
CA VAL A 112 3.69 -27.49 -12.45
C VAL A 112 2.96 -26.33 -13.11
N ILE A 113 3.68 -25.23 -13.35
CA ILE A 113 3.13 -24.09 -14.09
C ILE A 113 3.15 -24.42 -15.58
N ASN A 114 2.03 -24.93 -16.08
CA ASN A 114 1.84 -25.06 -17.53
C ASN A 114 1.73 -23.66 -18.13
N GLN A 115 2.85 -23.10 -18.57
CA GLN A 115 2.84 -21.87 -19.35
C GLN A 115 1.92 -22.05 -20.56
N VAL A 116 0.87 -21.24 -20.66
CA VAL A 116 0.12 -21.12 -21.91
C VAL A 116 1.05 -20.39 -22.87
N THR A 117 1.87 -21.15 -23.59
CA THR A 117 2.70 -20.60 -24.65
C THR A 117 1.77 -19.88 -25.62
N PRO A 118 1.91 -18.56 -25.86
CA PRO A 118 1.16 -17.92 -26.92
C PRO A 118 1.57 -18.64 -28.21
N THR A 119 0.63 -19.36 -28.82
CA THR A 119 0.88 -20.03 -30.10
C THR A 119 1.22 -18.96 -31.11
N THR A 120 2.51 -18.77 -31.38
CA THR A 120 2.98 -18.14 -32.60
C THR A 120 2.37 -18.95 -33.74
N PRO A 121 1.52 -18.34 -34.59
CA PRO A 121 1.01 -19.06 -35.74
C PRO A 121 2.22 -19.42 -36.61
N PRO A 122 2.26 -20.63 -37.18
CA PRO A 122 3.34 -21.03 -38.07
C PRO A 122 3.42 -20.03 -39.24
N PRO A 123 4.62 -19.73 -39.75
CA PRO A 123 4.77 -18.78 -40.86
C PRO A 123 4.07 -19.38 -42.09
N GLY A 124 2.94 -18.80 -42.48
CA GLY A 124 2.25 -19.20 -43.71
C GLY A 124 0.72 -19.10 -43.76
N THR A 125 0.01 -18.66 -42.72
CA THR A 125 -1.46 -18.48 -42.82
C THR A 125 -1.84 -17.02 -42.69
N GLU A 126 -2.06 -16.38 -43.83
CA GLU A 126 -2.76 -15.09 -43.91
C GLU A 126 -4.13 -15.23 -43.26
N LEU A 127 -4.38 -14.45 -42.21
CA LEU A 127 -5.70 -14.36 -41.58
C LEU A 127 -6.69 -13.76 -42.59
N PRO A 128 -7.85 -14.38 -42.80
CA PRO A 128 -8.85 -13.87 -43.73
C PRO A 128 -9.25 -12.42 -43.39
N PRO A 129 -9.38 -11.53 -44.38
CA PRO A 129 -9.56 -10.09 -44.14
C PRO A 129 -10.80 -9.72 -43.31
N TYR A 130 -11.80 -10.61 -43.20
CA TYR A 130 -12.97 -10.40 -42.35
C TYR A 130 -12.68 -10.50 -40.84
N LEU A 131 -11.67 -11.28 -40.43
CA LEU A 131 -11.28 -11.45 -39.02
C LEU A 131 -10.49 -10.24 -38.51
N ILE A 132 -9.70 -9.60 -39.36
CA ILE A 132 -9.04 -8.32 -39.08
C ILE A 132 -10.08 -7.21 -38.88
N GLY A 133 -11.16 -7.23 -39.68
CA GLY A 133 -12.29 -6.32 -39.52
C GLY A 133 -13.02 -6.48 -38.18
N ILE A 134 -13.16 -7.70 -37.67
CA ILE A 134 -13.80 -7.98 -36.37
C ILE A 134 -12.93 -7.53 -35.20
N ILE A 135 -11.61 -7.73 -35.28
CA ILE A 135 -10.67 -7.31 -34.22
C ILE A 135 -10.58 -5.78 -34.14
N ILE A 136 -10.47 -5.10 -35.29
CA ILE A 136 -10.41 -3.62 -35.33
C ILE A 136 -11.77 -3.01 -34.96
N GLY A 137 -12.88 -3.59 -35.45
CA GLY A 137 -14.23 -3.15 -35.11
C GLY A 137 -14.57 -3.36 -33.62
N GLY A 138 -14.11 -4.48 -33.03
CA GLY A 138 -14.26 -4.78 -31.61
C GLY A 138 -13.44 -3.85 -30.71
N ALA A 139 -12.20 -3.55 -31.08
CA ALA A 139 -11.33 -2.64 -30.33
C ALA A 139 -11.86 -1.19 -30.35
N ILE A 140 -12.35 -0.70 -31.49
CA ILE A 140 -12.94 0.64 -31.61
C ILE A 140 -14.28 0.72 -30.87
N GLY A 141 -15.08 -0.34 -30.92
CA GLY A 141 -16.33 -0.45 -30.16
C GLY A 141 -16.11 -0.45 -28.64
N PHE A 142 -15.07 -1.15 -28.16
CA PHE A 142 -14.72 -1.23 -26.74
C PHE A 142 -14.17 0.10 -26.20
N ILE A 143 -13.29 0.77 -26.95
CA ILE A 143 -12.78 2.10 -26.59
C ILE A 143 -13.91 3.14 -26.59
N GLY A 144 -14.84 3.07 -27.55
CA GLY A 144 -16.03 3.92 -27.58
C GLY A 144 -16.96 3.68 -26.39
N LEU A 145 -17.19 2.42 -25.98
CA LEU A 145 -18.05 2.06 -24.86
C LEU A 145 -17.45 2.51 -23.51
N VAL A 146 -16.14 2.33 -23.31
CA VAL A 146 -15.42 2.79 -22.11
C VAL A 146 -15.44 4.32 -22.02
N SER A 147 -15.33 5.02 -23.15
CA SER A 147 -15.40 6.49 -23.21
C SER A 147 -16.81 7.02 -22.87
N VAL A 148 -17.87 6.34 -23.33
CA VAL A 148 -19.26 6.71 -23.02
C VAL A 148 -19.62 6.38 -21.56
N ILE A 149 -19.13 5.27 -21.01
CA ILE A 149 -19.30 4.92 -19.59
C ILE A 149 -18.55 5.91 -18.68
N ALA A 150 -17.35 6.37 -19.08
CA ALA A 150 -16.60 7.40 -18.35
C ALA A 150 -17.29 8.78 -18.40
N VAL A 151 -17.95 9.14 -19.50
CA VAL A 151 -18.65 10.43 -19.65
C VAL A 151 -20.05 10.42 -19.01
N VAL A 152 -20.78 9.30 -19.06
CA VAL A 152 -22.13 9.18 -18.47
C VAL A 152 -22.08 8.88 -16.97
N GLY A 153 -21.05 8.18 -16.48
CA GLY A 153 -20.80 7.96 -15.04
C GLY A 153 -20.39 9.23 -14.27
N SER A 154 -19.88 10.25 -14.96
CA SER A 154 -19.38 11.49 -14.33
C SER A 154 -20.47 12.48 -13.87
N ARG A 155 -21.76 12.19 -14.09
CA ARG A 155 -22.87 13.07 -13.69
C ARG A 155 -23.63 12.63 -12.43
N LYS A 156 -23.32 11.47 -11.85
CA LYS A 156 -23.87 11.06 -10.54
C LYS A 156 -22.80 11.12 -9.47
N GLY A 157 -22.72 12.29 -8.83
CA GLY A 157 -22.12 12.52 -7.51
C GLY A 157 -20.81 11.79 -7.23
N ARG A 158 -19.68 12.39 -7.65
CA ARG A 158 -18.36 12.09 -7.07
C ARG A 158 -18.50 12.05 -5.54
N LYS A 159 -18.49 10.86 -4.94
CA LYS A 159 -18.11 10.73 -3.52
C LYS A 159 -16.73 11.36 -3.45
N ARG A 160 -16.60 12.48 -2.72
CA ARG A 160 -15.29 13.07 -2.44
C ARG A 160 -14.47 11.96 -1.77
N GLU A 161 -13.38 11.56 -2.39
CA GLU A 161 -12.39 10.69 -1.75
C GLU A 161 -12.06 11.28 -0.38
N THR A 162 -12.13 10.45 0.65
CA THR A 162 -11.73 10.84 2.00
C THR A 162 -10.25 11.16 1.96
N ILE A 163 -9.95 12.44 2.12
CA ILE A 163 -8.59 13.01 2.02
C ILE A 163 -7.69 12.48 3.15
N VAL A 164 -8.28 12.13 4.29
CA VAL A 164 -7.60 11.57 5.46
C VAL A 164 -8.43 10.41 6.01
N ASP A 165 -7.97 9.18 5.84
CA ASP A 165 -8.60 7.99 6.41
C ASP A 165 -7.99 7.66 7.78
N VAL A 166 -8.42 8.41 8.80
CA VAL A 166 -8.01 8.16 10.20
C VAL A 166 -9.24 7.62 10.93
N SER A 167 -9.33 6.29 10.99
CA SER A 167 -10.51 5.56 11.46
C SER A 167 -10.68 5.54 12.99
N ARG A 168 -9.63 5.81 13.77
CA ARG A 168 -9.67 5.84 15.25
C ARG A 168 -9.20 7.18 15.84
N SER A 169 -9.74 7.54 17.02
CA SER A 169 -9.45 8.81 17.68
C SER A 169 -8.00 8.91 18.19
N SER A 170 -7.47 7.84 18.80
CA SER A 170 -6.06 7.74 19.26
C SER A 170 -5.02 8.08 18.19
N ASP A 171 -5.42 7.99 16.92
CA ASP A 171 -4.53 8.11 15.79
C ASP A 171 -4.31 9.58 15.40
N TYR A 172 -5.18 10.53 15.78
CA TYR A 172 -5.02 11.94 15.40
C TYR A 172 -3.89 12.66 16.14
N VAL A 173 -3.81 12.48 17.46
CA VAL A 173 -2.71 13.04 18.28
C VAL A 173 -1.39 12.42 17.86
N SER A 174 -1.35 11.09 17.76
CA SER A 174 -0.16 10.35 17.32
C SER A 174 0.29 10.79 15.93
N LEU A 175 -0.64 10.89 14.97
CA LEU A 175 -0.34 11.37 13.61
C LEU A 175 0.20 12.80 13.64
N PHE A 176 -0.44 13.71 14.38
CA PHE A 176 0.02 15.09 14.51
C PHE A 176 1.45 15.16 15.06
N GLU A 177 1.72 14.49 16.18
CA GLU A 177 3.06 14.45 16.77
C GLU A 177 4.10 13.83 15.82
N ASN A 178 3.74 12.76 15.12
CA ASN A 178 4.61 12.13 14.14
C ASN A 178 4.96 13.06 12.98
N VAL A 179 3.97 13.79 12.44
CA VAL A 179 4.19 14.78 11.37
C VAL A 179 5.15 15.87 11.85
N LEU A 180 5.04 16.33 13.10
CA LEU A 180 5.97 17.30 13.69
C LEU A 180 7.41 16.76 13.82
N THR A 181 7.63 15.45 13.76
CA THR A 181 8.97 14.84 13.84
C THR A 181 9.67 14.75 12.49
N LEU A 182 8.96 14.96 11.38
CA LEU A 182 9.50 14.88 10.02
C LEU A 182 10.47 16.05 9.76
N ARG A 183 11.53 15.80 8.98
CA ARG A 183 12.64 16.74 8.78
C ARG A 183 12.96 16.96 7.32
N LYS A 184 13.16 15.88 6.57
CA LYS A 184 13.61 15.95 5.17
C LYS A 184 13.06 14.77 4.40
N LEU A 185 12.80 14.95 3.12
CA LEU A 185 12.43 13.88 2.22
C LEU A 185 13.34 13.94 1.00
N LEU A 186 13.79 12.77 0.56
CA LEU A 186 14.73 12.64 -0.55
C LEU A 186 14.26 11.53 -1.49
N PHE A 187 14.11 11.85 -2.78
CA PHE A 187 13.97 10.86 -3.84
C PHE A 187 15.31 10.64 -4.51
N ILE A 188 15.68 9.37 -4.66
CA ILE A 188 16.92 8.91 -5.27
C ILE A 188 16.55 8.00 -6.44
N GLU A 189 17.24 8.13 -7.57
CA GLU A 189 17.17 7.17 -8.66
C GLU A 189 18.12 5.99 -8.36
N ASN A 190 17.59 4.78 -8.42
CA ASN A 190 18.22 3.59 -7.85
C ASN A 190 19.51 3.19 -8.58
N GLU A 191 19.55 3.29 -9.91
CA GLU A 191 20.70 2.83 -10.70
C GLU A 191 21.92 3.76 -10.52
N SER A 192 21.70 5.07 -10.59
CA SER A 192 22.76 6.07 -10.45
C SER A 192 23.05 6.48 -9.01
N SER A 193 22.17 6.16 -8.06
CA SER A 193 22.23 6.62 -6.66
C SER A 193 22.22 8.15 -6.51
N LEU A 194 21.76 8.87 -7.56
CA LEU A 194 21.72 10.32 -7.58
C LEU A 194 20.37 10.84 -7.07
N PRO A 195 20.37 11.95 -6.32
CA PRO A 195 19.16 12.56 -5.83
C PRO A 195 18.42 13.27 -6.98
N VAL A 196 17.16 12.88 -7.21
CA VAL A 196 16.31 13.48 -8.26
C VAL A 196 15.38 14.56 -7.72
N PHE A 197 15.05 14.49 -6.43
CA PHE A 197 14.22 15.49 -5.78
C PHE A 197 14.47 15.55 -4.27
N GLU A 198 14.48 16.76 -3.72
CA GLU A 198 14.66 17.02 -2.29
C GLU A 198 13.54 17.92 -1.78
N TYR A 199 13.07 17.62 -0.57
CA TYR A 199 12.16 18.49 0.17
C TYR A 199 12.60 18.63 1.63
N ASP A 200 13.08 19.82 2.00
CA ASP A 200 13.34 20.17 3.39
C ASP A 200 12.03 20.63 4.05
N ILE A 201 11.55 19.86 5.02
CA ILE A 201 10.29 20.10 5.72
C ILE A 201 10.49 21.12 6.84
N ALA A 202 11.63 21.06 7.51
CA ALA A 202 11.90 21.82 8.72
C ALA A 202 12.87 22.99 8.51
N TYR A 203 13.29 23.26 7.26
CA TYR A 203 14.20 24.35 6.86
C TYR A 203 15.45 24.49 7.74
N SER A 204 15.94 23.38 8.28
CA SER A 204 16.95 23.37 9.35
C SER A 204 18.17 22.52 9.04
N ASN A 205 18.20 21.83 7.90
CA ASN A 205 19.21 20.82 7.62
C ASN A 205 19.95 21.07 6.30
N THR A 206 21.09 21.76 6.39
CA THR A 206 22.07 21.84 5.30
C THR A 206 22.91 20.57 5.29
N VAL A 207 22.31 19.44 4.90
CA VAL A 207 23.08 18.22 4.67
C VAL A 207 23.37 18.07 3.19
N ASP A 208 24.61 17.70 2.86
CA ASP A 208 25.00 17.36 1.50
C ASP A 208 24.21 16.13 1.04
N THR A 209 23.21 16.41 0.21
CA THR A 209 22.26 15.44 -0.29
C THR A 209 22.91 14.41 -1.20
N ALA A 210 23.97 14.77 -1.93
CA ALA A 210 24.69 13.83 -2.79
C ALA A 210 25.53 12.84 -1.96
N LEU A 211 26.16 13.32 -0.88
CA LEU A 211 26.89 12.44 0.04
C LEU A 211 25.93 11.46 0.73
N ILE A 212 24.79 11.96 1.21
CA ILE A 212 23.78 11.14 1.87
C ILE A 212 23.15 10.14 0.89
N SER A 213 22.88 10.54 -0.36
CA SER A 213 22.24 9.66 -1.33
C SER A 213 23.11 8.45 -1.65
N GLY A 214 24.42 8.65 -1.84
CA GLY A 214 25.38 7.57 -2.03
C GLY A 214 25.42 6.63 -0.82
N PHE A 215 25.49 7.16 0.40
CA PHE A 215 25.46 6.34 1.61
C PHE A 215 24.16 5.53 1.73
N LEU A 216 23.00 6.16 1.54
CA LEU A 216 21.70 5.49 1.64
C LEU A 216 21.50 4.41 0.57
N SER A 217 22.00 4.63 -0.64
CA SER A 217 21.91 3.65 -1.73
C SER A 217 22.81 2.44 -1.47
N VAL A 218 24.01 2.67 -0.90
CA VAL A 218 24.88 1.58 -0.44
C VAL A 218 24.22 0.81 0.70
N VAL A 219 23.62 1.50 1.67
CA VAL A 219 22.89 0.87 2.78
C VAL A 219 21.71 0.04 2.25
N ALA A 220 20.93 0.58 1.31
CA ALA A 220 19.83 -0.14 0.68
C ALA A 220 20.30 -1.42 -0.04
N SER A 221 21.36 -1.33 -0.85
CA SER A 221 21.93 -2.48 -1.56
C SER A 221 22.61 -3.49 -0.64
N MET A 222 23.22 -3.07 0.48
CA MET A 222 23.68 -3.98 1.52
C MET A 222 22.52 -4.78 2.13
N GLY A 223 21.35 -4.16 2.31
CA GLY A 223 20.14 -4.85 2.73
C GLY A 223 19.76 -5.99 1.79
N GLU A 224 19.79 -5.74 0.48
CA GLU A 224 19.52 -6.73 -0.56
C GLU A 224 20.59 -7.84 -0.59
N GLN A 225 21.87 -7.47 -0.44
CA GLN A 225 22.97 -8.44 -0.45
C GLN A 225 23.00 -9.35 0.79
N ILE A 226 22.65 -8.80 1.96
CA ILE A 226 22.68 -9.55 3.22
C ILE A 226 21.42 -10.41 3.38
N GLY A 227 20.25 -9.87 3.03
CA GLY A 227 19.00 -10.61 3.15
C GLY A 227 18.78 -11.62 2.02
N GLY A 228 19.40 -11.42 0.86
CA GLY A 228 19.24 -12.27 -0.32
C GLY A 228 18.33 -11.63 -1.37
N ILE A 229 18.32 -12.23 -2.57
CA ILE A 229 17.49 -11.77 -3.69
C ILE A 229 16.01 -11.99 -3.32
N GLY A 230 15.34 -10.96 -2.79
CA GLY A 230 13.91 -11.03 -2.43
C GLY A 230 13.54 -10.31 -1.13
N THR A 231 14.48 -10.07 -0.21
CA THR A 231 14.17 -9.50 1.12
C THR A 231 13.87 -7.99 1.10
N GLY A 232 14.03 -7.35 -0.04
CA GLY A 232 13.95 -5.90 -0.21
C GLY A 232 15.11 -5.15 0.47
N GLY A 233 15.32 -3.90 0.06
CA GLY A 233 16.30 -3.02 0.69
C GLY A 233 15.94 -2.64 2.13
N ILE A 234 16.86 -1.97 2.82
CA ILE A 234 16.66 -1.51 4.21
C ILE A 234 15.44 -0.58 4.31
N LYS A 235 14.39 -1.03 4.99
CA LYS A 235 13.14 -0.27 5.23
C LYS A 235 13.31 0.83 6.28
N LYS A 236 14.19 0.63 7.26
CA LYS A 236 14.42 1.56 8.37
C LYS A 236 15.89 1.57 8.77
N LEU A 237 16.45 2.77 8.90
CA LEU A 237 17.75 3.02 9.50
C LEU A 237 17.56 3.93 10.72
N GLU A 238 18.01 3.48 11.88
CA GLU A 238 17.92 4.23 13.13
C GLU A 238 19.34 4.56 13.62
N TYR A 239 19.59 5.85 13.82
CA TYR A 239 20.87 6.34 14.32
C TYR A 239 20.68 7.48 15.32
N ARG A 240 20.95 7.20 16.60
CA ARG A 240 20.78 8.15 17.72
C ARG A 240 19.38 8.76 17.75
N ASN A 241 19.26 10.07 17.52
CA ASN A 241 18.01 10.82 17.60
C ASN A 241 17.37 11.02 16.21
N PHE A 242 17.68 10.11 15.28
CA PHE A 242 17.33 10.27 13.90
C PHE A 242 16.98 8.91 13.28
N VAL A 243 15.85 8.87 12.57
CA VAL A 243 15.29 7.70 11.90
C VAL A 243 15.07 8.02 10.44
N VAL A 244 15.61 7.18 9.56
CA VAL A 244 15.31 7.16 8.13
C VAL A 244 14.33 6.02 7.88
N ASN A 245 13.19 6.33 7.28
CA ASN A 245 12.30 5.32 6.73
C ASN A 245 12.40 5.36 5.22
N THR A 246 12.40 4.19 4.60
CA THR A 246 12.61 4.03 3.17
C THR A 246 11.42 3.30 2.57
N ALA A 247 10.95 3.81 1.43
CA ALA A 247 10.14 3.04 0.50
C ALA A 247 10.86 3.02 -0.86
N ALA A 248 10.90 1.87 -1.50
CA ALA A 248 11.61 1.67 -2.76
C ALA A 248 10.66 1.07 -3.81
N ALA A 249 10.83 1.51 -5.05
CA ALA A 249 10.26 0.94 -6.25
C ALA A 249 11.40 0.54 -7.21
N GLU A 250 11.09 0.25 -8.47
CA GLU A 250 12.10 -0.20 -9.45
C GLU A 250 13.13 0.90 -9.75
N LYS A 251 12.69 2.11 -10.13
CA LYS A 251 13.59 3.17 -10.60
C LYS A 251 13.96 4.14 -9.50
N TYR A 252 13.10 4.29 -8.50
CA TYR A 252 13.30 5.28 -7.47
C TYR A 252 13.13 4.71 -6.06
N SER A 253 13.79 5.37 -5.12
CA SER A 253 13.60 5.18 -3.68
C SER A 253 13.34 6.51 -3.02
N VAL A 254 12.46 6.52 -2.02
CA VAL A 254 12.17 7.68 -1.18
C VAL A 254 12.63 7.42 0.25
N PHE A 255 13.35 8.39 0.79
CA PHE A 255 13.89 8.37 2.15
C PHE A 255 13.27 9.51 2.95
N LEU A 256 12.58 9.17 4.02
CA LEU A 256 11.94 10.09 4.95
C LEU A 256 12.74 10.18 6.24
N PHE A 257 13.28 11.38 6.48
CA PHE A 257 14.10 11.74 7.61
C PHE A 257 13.18 12.24 8.74
N SER A 258 13.29 11.64 9.92
CA SER A 258 12.48 11.95 11.09
C SER A 258 13.30 11.90 12.39
N SER A 259 12.87 12.63 13.41
CA SER A 259 13.55 12.65 14.74
C SER A 259 13.06 11.55 15.69
N LYS A 260 12.00 10.84 15.30
CA LYS A 260 11.41 9.70 16.00
C LYS A 260 10.91 8.70 14.96
N GLU A 261 10.66 7.48 15.38
CA GLU A 261 9.99 6.49 14.54
C GLU A 261 8.63 6.99 14.06
N ILE A 262 8.33 6.72 12.78
CA ILE A 262 7.06 7.09 12.16
C ILE A 262 6.02 5.99 12.41
N THR A 263 4.76 6.37 12.48
CA THR A 263 3.64 5.42 12.54
C THR A 263 3.45 4.65 11.22
N ASN A 264 2.82 3.48 11.30
CA ASN A 264 2.44 2.67 10.14
C ASN A 264 1.57 3.44 9.13
N ILE A 265 0.78 4.42 9.58
CA ILE A 265 -0.02 5.28 8.70
C ILE A 265 0.90 6.10 7.78
N ILE A 266 1.92 6.75 8.33
CA ILE A 266 2.87 7.53 7.54
C ILE A 266 3.74 6.62 6.67
N ALA A 267 4.14 5.45 7.17
CA ALA A 267 4.90 4.48 6.40
C ALA A 267 4.12 3.99 5.15
N ALA A 268 2.82 3.67 5.31
CA ALA A 268 1.95 3.32 4.19
C ALA A 268 1.82 4.47 3.18
N GLN A 269 1.61 5.70 3.67
CA GLN A 269 1.55 6.87 2.79
C GLN A 269 2.88 7.21 2.10
N LEU A 270 4.02 6.88 2.72
CA LEU A 270 5.33 7.02 2.11
C LEU A 270 5.49 6.04 0.93
N PHE A 271 4.99 4.81 1.08
CA PHE A 271 4.95 3.83 0.00
C PHE A 271 4.01 4.28 -1.13
N ASP A 272 2.79 4.74 -0.82
CA ASP A 272 1.86 5.27 -1.82
C ASP A 272 2.45 6.47 -2.59
N LEU A 273 3.18 7.35 -1.88
CA LEU A 273 3.90 8.46 -2.46
C LEU A 273 5.01 7.98 -3.40
N MET A 274 5.75 6.93 -3.02
CA MET A 274 6.78 6.33 -3.87
C MET A 274 6.17 5.78 -5.16
N MET A 275 5.13 4.96 -5.06
CA MET A 275 4.46 4.38 -6.22
C MET A 275 3.89 5.44 -7.15
N TRP A 276 3.31 6.51 -6.60
CA TRP A 276 2.86 7.64 -7.39
C TRP A 276 4.01 8.32 -8.15
N PHE A 277 5.16 8.52 -7.50
CA PHE A 277 6.32 9.18 -8.11
C PHE A 277 6.93 8.29 -9.21
N GLU A 278 7.08 6.98 -8.95
CA GLU A 278 7.50 5.97 -9.94
C GLU A 278 6.62 6.03 -11.20
N PHE A 279 5.30 5.97 -11.04
CA PHE A 279 4.37 6.01 -12.16
C PHE A 279 4.40 7.35 -12.91
N THR A 280 4.54 8.47 -12.18
CA THR A 280 4.47 9.82 -12.77
C THR A 280 5.73 10.22 -13.53
N PHE A 281 6.89 9.70 -13.11
CA PHE A 281 8.21 10.04 -13.63
C PHE A 281 8.94 8.83 -14.24
N SER A 282 8.20 7.79 -14.63
CA SER A 282 8.75 6.62 -15.31
C SER A 282 9.39 7.01 -16.65
N PHE A 283 10.52 6.40 -16.96
CA PHE A 283 11.26 6.55 -18.22
C PHE A 283 11.66 5.17 -18.77
N GLU A 284 11.91 5.06 -20.07
CA GLU A 284 12.41 3.80 -20.67
C GLU A 284 13.94 3.75 -20.62
N GLY A 285 14.50 2.58 -20.26
CA GLY A 285 15.94 2.36 -20.16
C GLY A 285 16.59 3.07 -18.98
N THR A 286 17.89 3.39 -19.09
CA THR A 286 18.67 4.08 -18.05
C THR A 286 18.37 5.58 -18.03
N TRP A 287 18.26 6.16 -16.83
CA TRP A 287 18.06 7.60 -16.68
C TRP A 287 19.26 8.38 -17.22
N ASN A 288 18.98 9.42 -18.01
CA ASN A 288 20.02 10.22 -18.67
C ASN A 288 20.51 11.43 -17.84
N GLY A 289 20.20 11.48 -16.54
CA GLY A 289 20.59 12.58 -15.65
C GLY A 289 19.80 13.89 -15.85
N LYS A 290 18.77 13.92 -16.71
CA LYS A 290 17.97 15.13 -16.92
C LYS A 290 17.06 15.40 -15.73
N MET A 291 17.31 16.50 -15.04
CA MET A 291 16.51 16.96 -13.90
C MET A 291 15.25 17.74 -14.29
N GLU A 292 15.15 18.14 -15.55
CA GLU A 292 14.09 19.02 -16.05
C GLU A 292 12.66 18.52 -15.75
N PRO A 293 12.33 17.21 -15.89
CA PRO A 293 11.00 16.72 -15.54
C PRO A 293 10.62 16.98 -14.08
N PHE A 294 11.58 16.83 -13.15
CA PHE A 294 11.36 17.05 -11.72
C PHE A 294 11.29 18.55 -11.41
N VAL A 295 12.18 19.35 -12.00
CA VAL A 295 12.21 20.80 -11.82
C VAL A 295 10.89 21.42 -12.31
N THR A 296 10.44 21.09 -13.52
CA THR A 296 9.19 21.63 -14.09
C THR A 296 7.96 21.22 -13.28
N LYS A 297 7.96 20.04 -12.67
CA LYS A 297 6.85 19.53 -11.85
C LYS A 297 7.06 19.69 -10.34
N THR A 298 8.05 20.49 -9.90
CA THR A 298 8.40 20.67 -8.48
C THR A 298 7.20 20.95 -7.61
N LYS A 299 6.32 21.88 -8.02
CA LYS A 299 5.12 22.23 -7.26
C LYS A 299 4.15 21.07 -7.08
N ILE A 300 3.93 20.28 -8.15
CA ILE A 300 3.05 19.11 -8.11
C ILE A 300 3.62 18.05 -7.15
N ILE A 301 4.94 17.85 -7.16
CA ILE A 301 5.62 16.95 -6.24
C ILE A 301 5.43 17.43 -4.80
N GLN A 302 5.67 18.71 -4.52
CA GLN A 302 5.50 19.31 -3.19
C GLN A 302 4.06 19.21 -2.69
N ASP A 303 3.08 19.49 -3.54
CA ASP A 303 1.65 19.32 -3.22
C ASP A 303 1.33 17.88 -2.85
N LYS A 304 1.83 16.92 -3.64
CA LYS A 304 1.59 15.50 -3.38
C LYS A 304 2.28 15.02 -2.10
N ILE A 305 3.49 15.47 -1.82
CA ILE A 305 4.20 15.20 -0.55
C ILE A 305 3.37 15.76 0.62
N ALA A 306 2.93 17.02 0.52
CA ALA A 306 2.21 17.68 1.59
C ALA A 306 0.84 17.04 1.88
N GLU A 307 0.19 16.50 0.85
CA GLU A 307 -1.03 15.73 0.99
C GLU A 307 -0.79 14.36 1.60
N SER A 308 0.13 13.57 1.03
CA SER A 308 0.35 12.16 1.41
C SER A 308 0.94 12.06 2.83
N LEU A 309 1.85 12.96 3.20
CA LEU A 309 2.50 12.94 4.52
C LEU A 309 1.84 13.90 5.53
N TYR A 310 0.65 14.40 5.22
CA TYR A 310 -0.11 15.32 6.07
C TYR A 310 0.65 16.61 6.46
N LEU A 311 1.66 17.03 5.68
CA LEU A 311 2.43 18.25 5.97
C LEU A 311 1.58 19.53 5.87
N TRP A 312 0.38 19.43 5.30
CA TRP A 312 -0.62 20.50 5.36
C TRP A 312 -0.93 20.99 6.79
N ILE A 313 -0.64 20.18 7.81
CA ILE A 313 -0.70 20.53 9.24
C ILE A 313 0.15 21.77 9.58
N PHE A 314 1.26 21.99 8.88
CA PHE A 314 2.15 23.14 9.09
C PHE A 314 1.61 24.44 8.51
N PHE A 315 0.61 24.38 7.63
CA PHE A 315 0.12 25.54 6.89
C PHE A 315 -1.18 26.09 7.47
N PRO A 316 -1.44 27.40 7.28
CA PRO A 316 -2.70 27.99 7.67
C PRO A 316 -3.88 27.33 6.95
N LEU A 317 -4.95 27.06 7.70
CA LEU A 317 -6.24 26.60 7.20
C LEU A 317 -7.11 27.82 6.90
N VAL A 318 -7.83 27.77 5.77
CA VAL A 318 -8.75 28.81 5.32
C VAL A 318 -10.15 28.22 5.23
N PHE A 319 -11.16 29.02 5.54
CA PHE A 319 -12.55 28.57 5.41
C PHE A 319 -13.03 28.55 3.95
N ASP A 320 -13.72 27.48 3.53
CA ASP A 320 -14.38 27.43 2.22
C ASP A 320 -15.68 28.26 2.23
N VAL A 321 -15.64 29.46 1.65
CA VAL A 321 -16.79 30.36 1.53
C VAL A 321 -17.99 29.69 0.86
N LYS A 322 -17.78 28.71 -0.03
CA LYS A 322 -18.88 27.97 -0.68
C LYS A 322 -19.68 27.12 0.31
N LYS A 323 -19.06 26.74 1.43
CA LYS A 323 -19.66 25.95 2.52
C LYS A 323 -20.33 26.80 3.60
N GLN A 324 -20.36 28.12 3.48
CA GLN A 324 -20.90 29.02 4.50
C GLN A 324 -22.36 28.74 4.88
N LYS A 325 -23.18 28.34 3.91
CA LYS A 325 -24.61 28.00 4.15
C LYS A 325 -24.78 26.70 4.94
N GLU A 326 -23.78 25.84 4.95
CA GLU A 326 -23.81 24.55 5.66
C GLU A 326 -23.31 24.66 7.11
N ILE A 327 -22.70 25.79 7.52
CA ILE A 327 -22.20 26.00 8.89
C ILE A 327 -23.30 25.79 9.93
N LYS A 328 -24.53 26.26 9.66
CA LYS A 328 -25.67 26.11 10.56
C LYS A 328 -26.05 24.65 10.85
N LYS A 329 -25.54 23.70 10.05
CA LYS A 329 -25.73 22.25 10.24
C LYS A 329 -24.64 21.63 11.10
N LEU A 330 -23.53 22.34 11.35
CA LEU A 330 -22.46 21.90 12.24
C LEU A 330 -22.88 22.11 13.69
N LYS A 331 -22.65 21.10 14.54
CA LYS A 331 -22.91 21.15 15.98
C LYS A 331 -21.59 21.34 16.77
N ASP A 332 -21.74 21.91 17.96
CA ASP A 332 -20.75 21.88 19.06
C ASP A 332 -19.40 22.56 18.78
N VAL A 333 -18.31 21.79 18.78
CA VAL A 333 -16.93 22.28 18.60
C VAL A 333 -16.67 22.65 17.13
N ASN A 334 -17.29 21.93 16.19
CA ASN A 334 -17.11 22.14 14.75
C ASN A 334 -17.53 23.55 14.31
N SER A 335 -18.70 24.03 14.76
CA SER A 335 -19.19 25.37 14.41
C SER A 335 -18.30 26.46 15.02
N ARG A 336 -17.87 26.28 16.27
CA ARG A 336 -16.97 27.22 16.95
C ARG A 336 -15.63 27.36 16.22
N VAL A 337 -15.02 26.25 15.80
CA VAL A 337 -13.75 26.25 15.05
C VAL A 337 -13.93 26.95 13.70
N VAL A 338 -14.99 26.61 12.96
CA VAL A 338 -15.28 27.24 11.67
C VAL A 338 -15.52 28.74 11.81
N ASP A 339 -16.32 29.17 12.79
CA ASP A 339 -16.61 30.58 13.03
C ASP A 339 -15.35 31.38 13.41
N PHE A 340 -14.45 30.76 14.17
CA PHE A 340 -13.17 31.37 14.51
C PHE A 340 -12.29 31.58 13.27
N ILE A 341 -12.12 30.54 12.44
CA ILE A 341 -11.32 30.61 11.21
C ILE A 341 -11.93 31.60 10.22
N ALA A 342 -13.26 31.59 10.06
CA ALA A 342 -13.96 32.53 9.18
C ALA A 342 -13.79 34.00 9.60
N LYS A 343 -13.68 34.28 10.91
CA LYS A 343 -13.41 35.64 11.43
C LYS A 343 -11.94 36.04 11.32
N SER A 344 -11.02 35.09 11.52
CA SER A 344 -9.57 35.33 11.48
C SER A 344 -8.97 35.27 10.07
N GLY A 345 -9.71 34.76 9.08
CA GLY A 345 -9.29 34.63 7.68
C GLY A 345 -8.43 33.40 7.42
N SER A 346 -7.33 33.24 8.15
CA SER A 346 -6.46 32.06 8.08
C SER A 346 -5.87 31.73 9.45
N VAL A 347 -5.80 30.45 9.81
CA VAL A 347 -5.41 30.02 11.17
C VAL A 347 -4.61 28.71 11.10
N THR A 348 -3.51 28.63 11.84
CA THR A 348 -2.72 27.39 11.98
C THR A 348 -3.31 26.45 13.05
N ILE A 349 -3.01 25.16 12.96
CA ILE A 349 -3.46 24.17 13.96
C ILE A 349 -2.95 24.54 15.37
N SER A 350 -1.70 25.00 15.50
CA SER A 350 -1.14 25.48 16.77
C SER A 350 -1.94 26.64 17.38
N SER A 351 -2.46 27.54 16.55
CA SER A 351 -3.31 28.65 17.01
C SER A 351 -4.67 28.16 17.51
N LEU A 352 -5.24 27.14 16.86
CA LEU A 352 -6.47 26.48 17.32
C LEU A 352 -6.26 25.79 18.66
N ILE A 353 -5.19 25.02 18.81
CA ILE A 353 -4.83 24.35 20.06
C ILE A 353 -4.70 25.38 21.20
N THR A 354 -4.01 26.50 20.94
CA THR A 354 -3.84 27.57 21.93
C THR A 354 -5.18 28.23 22.30
N LYS A 355 -6.02 28.51 21.29
CA LYS A 355 -7.34 29.14 21.49
C LYS A 355 -8.29 28.26 22.29
N TYR A 356 -8.24 26.95 22.06
CA TYR A 356 -9.10 25.95 22.68
C TYR A 356 -8.37 25.09 23.71
N LYS A 357 -7.37 25.64 24.41
CA LYS A 357 -6.55 24.93 25.42
C LYS A 357 -7.33 24.23 26.55
N ASN A 358 -8.60 24.60 26.75
CA ASN A 358 -9.50 24.00 27.75
C ASN A 358 -10.32 22.83 27.19
N VAL A 359 -10.15 22.50 25.90
CA VAL A 359 -10.74 21.34 25.22
C VAL A 359 -9.64 20.30 25.06
N ASP A 360 -10.00 19.03 25.11
CA ASP A 360 -9.05 17.94 24.88
C ASP A 360 -8.37 18.09 23.50
N LEU A 361 -7.06 17.83 23.45
CA LEU A 361 -6.27 17.97 22.23
C LEU A 361 -6.80 17.06 21.12
N ASP A 362 -7.19 15.84 21.47
CA ASP A 362 -7.72 14.87 20.52
C ASP A 362 -9.03 15.37 19.89
N ASP A 363 -9.93 15.93 20.71
CA ASP A 363 -11.19 16.48 20.25
C ASP A 363 -11.00 17.65 19.27
N ILE A 364 -10.00 18.51 19.52
CA ILE A 364 -9.66 19.63 18.63
C ILE A 364 -9.06 19.10 17.32
N LEU A 365 -8.11 18.19 17.38
CA LEU A 365 -7.49 17.61 16.18
C LEU A 365 -8.51 16.85 15.35
N ARG A 366 -9.30 15.95 15.96
CA ARG A 366 -10.39 15.24 15.30
C ARG A 366 -11.38 16.20 14.63
N THR A 367 -11.73 17.29 15.29
CA THR A 367 -12.58 18.35 14.72
C THR A 367 -11.95 18.94 13.47
N VAL A 368 -10.67 19.34 13.54
CA VAL A 368 -9.95 19.93 12.41
C VAL A 368 -9.88 18.97 11.23
N PHE A 369 -9.43 17.72 11.45
CA PHE A 369 -9.34 16.71 10.39
C PHE A 369 -10.71 16.41 9.78
N THR A 370 -11.76 16.30 10.61
CA THR A 370 -13.14 16.10 10.12
C THR A 370 -13.59 17.26 9.23
N LEU A 371 -13.28 18.50 9.60
CA LEU A 371 -13.65 19.68 8.84
C LEU A 371 -12.87 19.79 7.51
N VAL A 372 -11.60 19.36 7.49
CA VAL A 372 -10.79 19.24 6.26
C VAL A 372 -11.38 18.17 5.34
N ASN A 373 -11.67 16.97 5.86
CA ASN A 373 -12.26 15.87 5.09
C ASN A 373 -13.64 16.22 4.49
N LYS A 374 -14.46 16.94 5.25
CA LYS A 374 -15.76 17.44 4.76
C LYS A 374 -15.61 18.63 3.80
N GLY A 375 -14.41 19.19 3.67
CA GLY A 375 -14.09 20.34 2.83
C GLY A 375 -14.66 21.66 3.32
N PHE A 376 -14.88 21.81 4.63
CA PHE A 376 -15.17 23.11 5.25
C PHE A 376 -13.90 23.95 5.43
N LEU A 377 -12.78 23.27 5.66
CA LEU A 377 -11.47 23.89 5.75
C LEU A 377 -10.64 23.51 4.53
N LEU A 378 -10.12 24.54 3.88
CA LEU A 378 -9.20 24.45 2.77
C LEU A 378 -7.78 24.48 3.33
N ARG A 379 -6.99 23.52 2.86
CA ARG A 379 -5.55 23.47 3.06
C ARG A 379 -4.91 24.41 2.04
N GLN A 380 -3.87 25.12 2.42
CA GLN A 380 -3.07 25.85 1.44
C GLN A 380 -2.43 24.84 0.49
N ARG A 381 -2.76 24.95 -0.80
CA ARG A 381 -2.08 24.22 -1.88
C ARG A 381 -0.94 25.09 -2.39
N PHE A 382 0.20 24.50 -2.69
CA PHE A 382 1.36 25.16 -3.28
C PHE A 382 1.14 25.32 -4.80
N VAL A 383 0.10 26.07 -5.20
CA VAL A 383 -0.24 26.31 -6.62
C VAL A 383 0.78 27.20 -7.31
#